data_AF-A0AA38W8M9-F1
#
_entry.id   AF-A0AA38W8M9-F1
#
_cell.length_a   1.000
_cell.length_b   1.000
_cell.length_c   1.000
_cell.angle_alpha   90.00
_cell.angle_beta   90.00
_cell.angle_gamma   90.00
#
_symmetry.space_group_name_H-M   'P 1'
#
loop_
_entity.id
_entity.type
_entity.pdbx_description
1 polymer ?
#
loop_
_entity_poly.entity_id
_entity_poly.type
_entity_poly.pdbx_seq_one_letter_code
_entity_poly.pdbx_strand_id
1 'polypeptide(L)'
;MADSDDEFDLMIDQVLLANLQAAELVGKLVTTGVLQNNEEGPSNKRPRGPNKERGREEGHDKLITDYFSNNPVYNDEDFKRRFRMSRRLFLRIVNDLEREIEYFKQHWDARGVKGFSALQKCTSAIRQLAYGTASDASDEYLRMSETTSRDCLENFCKGIIYLYMRQYLRKPTASDIQRIYAMHEQVHGLPGMLGSIDCMHWAWKNCPVAWRGQFHRGDHAGPTVILEAVASYYEWIWHAFFGVPGATNDIIVVNQSPVFNDLFEDKAPDSSFVANNTHYNHGYYLADGIYPEWTTFVKAFRYPHDDERRIHFKERQESARKDIERTFATLQRLGFQAFFVLQTTTMEEITEAVQNISISNDSHKKNRIQVSNTKKPLFFYVNLAKRYMQQHNEVELSALGMAIATVVTIAEILKNSGFAVEKKIMTSTVDMKDESRGRPIQKAKIEILLGKTDKFDELMAAAEEERELANGEEQR
;
A
#
# COMPACT_ATOMS: atom_id res chain seq x y z
N MET A 1 7.58 -31.56 6.86
CA MET A 1 6.20 -31.57 6.36
C MET A 1 5.40 -30.72 7.32
N ALA A 2 5.23 -29.44 7.00
CA ALA A 2 4.24 -28.62 7.68
C ALA A 2 2.86 -29.09 7.18
N ASP A 3 1.88 -29.15 8.07
CA ASP A 3 0.55 -29.67 7.77
C ASP A 3 -0.16 -28.74 6.76
N SER A 4 -0.94 -29.29 5.83
CA SER A 4 -1.59 -28.49 4.77
C SER A 4 -2.54 -27.42 5.29
N ASP A 5 -3.03 -27.58 6.53
CA ASP A 5 -3.87 -26.62 7.23
C ASP A 5 -3.07 -25.43 7.81
N ASP A 6 -1.77 -25.60 8.11
CA ASP A 6 -0.90 -24.51 8.54
C ASP A 6 -0.50 -23.59 7.37
N GLU A 7 -0.39 -24.13 6.16
CA GLU A 7 -0.13 -23.37 4.93
C GLU A 7 -1.36 -22.57 4.50
N PHE A 8 -2.57 -23.11 4.71
CA PHE A 8 -3.85 -22.45 4.44
C PHE A 8 -4.20 -21.38 5.47
N ASP A 9 -3.87 -21.57 6.75
CA ASP A 9 -4.00 -20.51 7.76
C ASP A 9 -2.93 -19.43 7.59
N LEU A 10 -1.73 -19.73 7.09
CA LEU A 10 -0.77 -18.71 6.63
C LEU A 10 -1.34 -17.88 5.47
N MET A 11 -2.13 -18.50 4.59
CA MET A 11 -2.76 -17.84 3.44
C MET A 11 -3.92 -16.91 3.87
N ILE A 12 -4.73 -17.30 4.86
CA ILE A 12 -5.78 -16.40 5.40
C ILE A 12 -5.18 -15.31 6.28
N ASP A 13 -4.08 -15.55 7.00
CA ASP A 13 -3.32 -14.50 7.70
C ASP A 13 -2.93 -13.37 6.75
N GLN A 14 -2.46 -13.73 5.54
CA GLN A 14 -2.01 -12.78 4.52
C GLN A 14 -3.16 -11.98 3.91
N VAL A 15 -4.27 -12.63 3.57
CA VAL A 15 -5.40 -11.93 2.97
C VAL A 15 -6.18 -11.12 3.99
N LEU A 16 -6.25 -11.58 5.24
CA LEU A 16 -6.84 -10.80 6.32
C LEU A 16 -6.01 -9.56 6.62
N LEU A 17 -4.67 -9.63 6.60
CA LEU A 17 -3.82 -8.46 6.78
C LEU A 17 -3.85 -7.49 5.61
N ALA A 18 -3.89 -7.99 4.38
CA ALA A 18 -4.11 -7.15 3.21
C ALA A 18 -5.46 -6.42 3.28
N ASN A 19 -6.52 -7.10 3.75
CA ASN A 19 -7.83 -6.50 3.98
C ASN A 19 -7.86 -5.55 5.19
N LEU A 20 -7.10 -5.84 6.24
CA LEU A 20 -6.96 -4.98 7.41
C LEU A 20 -6.06 -3.80 7.15
N GLN A 21 -5.24 -3.84 6.10
CA GLN A 21 -4.53 -2.68 5.58
C GLN A 21 -5.36 -1.85 4.62
N ALA A 22 -6.28 -2.45 3.85
CA ALA A 22 -7.36 -1.66 3.24
C ALA A 22 -8.13 -0.92 4.35
N ALA A 23 -8.49 -1.61 5.44
CA ALA A 23 -9.12 -1.00 6.61
C ALA A 23 -8.20 -0.03 7.39
N GLU A 24 -6.87 -0.20 7.35
CA GLU A 24 -5.87 0.71 7.93
C GLU A 24 -5.64 1.94 7.08
N LEU A 25 -5.59 1.83 5.75
CA LEU A 25 -5.41 2.99 4.90
C LEU A 25 -6.65 3.88 5.04
N VAL A 26 -7.81 3.28 5.29
CA VAL A 26 -9.02 3.97 5.71
C VAL A 26 -9.09 4.27 7.23
N GLY A 27 -8.23 3.70 8.07
CA GLY A 27 -8.13 3.95 9.52
C GLY A 27 -7.06 4.98 9.94
N LYS A 28 -5.96 5.12 9.19
CA LYS A 28 -4.96 6.21 9.26
C LYS A 28 -5.59 7.55 8.87
N LEU A 29 -6.59 7.46 8.00
CA LEU A 29 -7.60 8.46 7.73
C LEU A 29 -8.41 8.89 8.97
N VAL A 30 -8.69 7.95 9.87
CA VAL A 30 -9.46 8.19 11.10
C VAL A 30 -8.57 8.64 12.26
N THR A 31 -7.26 8.35 12.26
CA THR A 31 -6.43 8.54 13.48
C THR A 31 -5.48 9.74 13.49
N THR A 32 -5.10 10.29 12.34
CA THR A 32 -4.16 11.43 12.30
C THR A 32 -4.82 12.79 12.05
N GLY A 33 -6.15 12.81 11.98
CA GLY A 33 -6.95 13.97 11.67
C GLY A 33 -8.36 13.84 12.25
N VAL A 34 -8.45 13.59 13.55
CA VAL A 34 -9.47 14.25 14.37
C VAL A 34 -10.93 13.76 14.17
N LEU A 35 -11.37 12.83 15.04
CA LEU A 35 -12.75 12.81 15.59
C LEU A 35 -13.01 13.99 16.56
N GLN A 36 -12.59 15.20 16.19
CA GLN A 36 -12.94 16.47 16.83
C GLN A 36 -12.97 17.59 15.80
N ASN A 37 -13.85 17.55 14.80
CA ASN A 37 -14.39 18.78 14.19
C ASN A 37 -15.57 18.44 13.28
N ASN A 38 -16.64 17.95 13.92
CA ASN A 38 -17.89 18.66 13.67
C ASN A 38 -17.73 20.03 14.33
N GLU A 39 -17.23 21.04 13.59
CA GLU A 39 -17.74 22.39 13.81
C GLU A 39 -19.21 22.37 13.37
N GLU A 40 -20.02 21.82 14.27
CA GLU A 40 -21.42 22.16 14.37
C GLU A 40 -21.47 23.67 14.58
N GLY A 41 -21.73 24.43 13.51
CA GLY A 41 -22.46 25.69 13.66
C GLY A 41 -23.62 25.43 14.62
N PRO A 42 -23.91 26.35 15.55
CA PRO A 42 -24.48 26.07 16.87
C PRO A 42 -25.67 25.11 16.79
N SER A 43 -25.37 23.81 16.94
CA SER A 43 -26.38 22.76 16.87
C SER A 43 -26.76 22.42 18.30
N ASN A 44 -28.06 22.49 18.57
CA ASN A 44 -28.66 22.05 19.82
C ASN A 44 -28.42 20.55 20.01
N LYS A 45 -27.27 20.16 20.58
CA LYS A 45 -27.02 18.77 20.99
C LYS A 45 -28.03 18.38 22.06
N ARG A 46 -29.02 17.57 21.67
CA ARG A 46 -29.97 16.97 22.60
C ARG A 46 -29.17 16.16 23.65
N PRO A 47 -29.59 16.17 24.93
CA PRO A 47 -28.96 15.35 25.97
C PRO A 47 -28.90 13.88 25.54
N ARG A 48 -27.76 13.21 25.77
CA ARG A 48 -27.64 11.76 25.56
C ARG A 48 -28.70 11.06 26.41
N GLY A 49 -29.56 10.29 25.76
CA GLY A 49 -30.54 9.45 26.45
C GLY A 49 -29.86 8.43 27.37
N PRO A 50 -30.56 7.90 28.38
CA PRO A 50 -30.01 6.88 29.26
C PRO A 50 -29.62 5.63 28.47
N ASN A 51 -28.54 4.95 28.90
CA ASN A 51 -28.14 3.68 28.32
C ASN A 51 -29.26 2.65 28.49
N LYS A 52 -29.67 2.00 27.39
CA LYS A 52 -30.58 0.86 27.44
C LYS A 52 -29.85 -0.35 28.00
N GLU A 53 -30.46 -1.03 28.97
CA GLU A 53 -30.01 -2.33 29.43
C GLU A 53 -30.36 -3.37 28.36
N ARG A 54 -29.34 -4.03 27.80
CA ARG A 54 -29.47 -4.88 26.61
C ARG A 54 -29.22 -6.37 26.87
N GLY A 55 -28.84 -6.74 28.10
CA GLY A 55 -28.51 -8.13 28.41
C GLY A 55 -27.22 -8.58 27.72
N ARG A 56 -26.11 -7.90 27.99
CA ARG A 56 -24.81 -8.14 27.30
C ARG A 56 -24.30 -9.57 27.47
N GLU A 57 -24.52 -10.18 28.64
CA GLU A 57 -24.14 -11.56 28.95
C GLU A 57 -24.97 -12.56 28.13
N GLU A 58 -26.27 -12.33 27.94
CA GLU A 58 -27.10 -13.18 27.07
C GLU A 58 -26.57 -13.20 25.63
N GLY A 59 -26.12 -12.04 25.14
CA GLY A 59 -25.47 -11.94 23.82
C GLY A 59 -24.15 -12.73 23.75
N HIS A 60 -23.40 -12.80 24.86
CA HIS A 60 -22.18 -13.59 24.94
C HIS A 60 -22.49 -15.09 24.91
N ASP A 61 -23.39 -15.55 25.78
CA ASP A 61 -23.72 -16.97 25.91
C ASP A 61 -24.32 -17.54 24.62
N LYS A 62 -25.14 -16.73 23.93
CA LYS A 62 -25.65 -17.07 22.61
C LYS A 62 -24.54 -17.20 21.58
N LEU A 63 -23.58 -16.27 21.56
CA LEU A 63 -22.42 -16.33 20.65
C LEU A 63 -21.58 -17.59 20.88
N ILE A 64 -21.35 -17.96 22.15
CA ILE A 64 -20.64 -19.19 22.51
C ILE A 64 -21.41 -20.41 22.02
N THR A 65 -22.70 -20.50 22.30
CA THR A 65 -23.55 -21.62 21.87
C THR A 65 -23.54 -21.78 20.35
N ASP A 66 -23.64 -20.67 19.62
CA ASP A 66 -23.73 -20.67 18.17
C ASP A 66 -22.43 -21.10 17.48
N TYR A 67 -21.25 -20.70 17.99
CA TYR A 67 -19.98 -20.86 17.26
C TYR A 67 -18.79 -21.40 18.05
N PHE A 68 -18.78 -21.37 19.38
CA PHE A 68 -17.56 -21.63 20.16
C PHE A 68 -17.70 -22.72 21.22
N SER A 69 -18.89 -23.31 21.36
CA SER A 69 -19.12 -24.47 22.20
C SER A 69 -18.56 -25.75 21.57
N ASN A 70 -18.46 -26.83 22.37
CA ASN A 70 -18.00 -28.14 21.88
C ASN A 70 -18.90 -28.72 20.78
N ASN A 71 -20.21 -28.39 20.82
CA ASN A 71 -21.21 -28.80 19.84
C ASN A 71 -21.95 -27.55 19.35
N PRO A 72 -21.32 -26.73 18.50
CA PRO A 72 -21.88 -25.46 18.07
C PRO A 72 -23.08 -25.66 17.14
N VAL A 73 -23.99 -24.69 17.13
CA VAL A 73 -25.11 -24.68 16.16
C VAL A 73 -24.57 -24.59 14.72
N TYR A 74 -23.50 -23.82 14.53
CA TYR A 74 -22.86 -23.61 13.23
C TYR A 74 -21.51 -24.31 13.15
N ASN A 75 -21.31 -25.09 12.09
CA ASN A 75 -20.06 -25.80 11.86
C ASN A 75 -18.97 -24.87 11.29
N ASP A 76 -17.78 -25.41 11.01
CA ASP A 76 -16.65 -24.61 10.52
C ASP A 76 -16.87 -24.02 9.11
N GLU A 77 -17.65 -24.68 8.26
CA GLU A 77 -17.98 -24.14 6.94
C GLU A 77 -18.95 -22.96 7.05
N ASP A 78 -19.93 -23.05 7.95
CA ASP A 78 -20.77 -21.91 8.31
C ASP A 78 -19.94 -20.77 8.92
N PHE A 79 -18.99 -21.10 9.79
CA PHE A 79 -18.09 -20.11 10.39
C PHE A 79 -17.28 -19.39 9.33
N LYS A 80 -16.58 -20.13 8.45
CA LYS A 80 -15.80 -19.56 7.34
C LYS A 80 -16.64 -18.67 6.44
N ARG A 81 -17.87 -19.10 6.12
CA ARG A 81 -18.80 -18.29 5.31
C ARG A 81 -19.19 -16.98 6.00
N ARG A 82 -19.36 -16.99 7.33
CA ARG A 82 -19.89 -15.84 8.08
C ARG A 82 -18.82 -14.88 8.60
N PHE A 83 -17.64 -15.40 8.92
CA PHE A 83 -16.51 -14.63 9.45
C PHE A 83 -15.39 -14.42 8.42
N ARG A 84 -15.50 -15.02 7.23
CA ARG A 84 -14.52 -14.95 6.13
C ARG A 84 -13.13 -15.47 6.51
N MET A 85 -13.04 -16.29 7.56
CA MET A 85 -11.80 -16.89 8.04
C MET A 85 -12.08 -18.18 8.82
N SER A 86 -11.05 -18.98 9.05
CA SER A 86 -11.14 -20.16 9.91
C SER A 86 -11.43 -19.75 11.36
N ARG A 87 -12.12 -20.63 12.10
CA ARG A 87 -12.35 -20.43 13.55
C ARG A 87 -11.04 -20.36 14.33
N ARG A 88 -10.05 -21.16 13.93
CA ARG A 88 -8.71 -21.17 14.52
C ARG A 88 -8.05 -19.81 14.41
N LEU A 89 -8.04 -19.22 13.22
CA LEU A 89 -7.49 -17.89 13.01
C LEU A 89 -8.24 -16.82 13.81
N PHE A 90 -9.58 -16.84 13.76
CA PHE A 90 -10.39 -15.89 14.52
C PHE A 90 -10.04 -15.92 16.01
N LEU A 91 -9.94 -17.11 16.61
CA LEU A 91 -9.58 -17.26 18.03
C LEU A 91 -8.16 -16.80 18.32
N ARG A 92 -7.20 -17.06 17.43
CA ARG A 92 -5.82 -16.56 17.57
C ARG A 92 -5.80 -15.03 17.63
N ILE A 93 -6.52 -14.38 16.72
CA ILE A 93 -6.66 -12.90 16.68
C ILE A 93 -7.31 -12.37 17.94
N VAL A 94 -8.42 -12.99 18.38
CA VAL A 94 -9.12 -12.57 19.61
C VAL A 94 -8.17 -12.65 20.81
N ASN A 95 -7.42 -13.74 20.94
CA ASN A 95 -6.49 -13.95 22.04
C ASN A 95 -5.33 -12.94 22.01
N ASP A 96 -4.76 -12.66 20.84
CA ASP A 96 -3.68 -11.68 20.70
C ASP A 96 -4.19 -10.27 21.02
N LEU A 97 -5.38 -9.90 20.53
CA LEU A 97 -6.01 -8.61 20.84
C LEU A 97 -6.35 -8.46 22.32
N GLU A 98 -6.93 -9.49 22.95
CA GLU A 98 -7.25 -9.47 24.38
C GLU A 98 -5.99 -9.35 25.24
N ARG A 99 -4.89 -9.99 24.84
CA ARG A 99 -3.61 -9.92 25.56
C ARG A 99 -2.96 -8.54 25.44
N GLU A 100 -2.87 -8.01 24.22
CA GLU A 100 -2.01 -6.85 23.91
C GLU A 100 -2.76 -5.51 23.89
N ILE A 101 -4.07 -5.52 23.63
CA ILE A 101 -4.86 -4.29 23.41
C ILE A 101 -5.88 -4.11 24.54
N GLU A 102 -5.71 -3.04 25.33
CA GLU A 102 -6.53 -2.77 26.53
C GLU A 102 -8.03 -2.75 26.23
N TYR A 103 -8.43 -2.19 25.07
CA TYR A 103 -9.84 -2.15 24.68
C TYR A 103 -10.50 -3.53 24.60
N PHE A 104 -9.76 -4.60 24.28
CA PHE A 104 -10.33 -5.95 24.12
C PHE A 104 -10.43 -6.72 25.42
N LYS A 105 -9.71 -6.33 26.48
CA LYS A 105 -9.83 -6.95 27.80
C LYS A 105 -11.23 -6.77 28.37
N GLN A 106 -11.73 -7.82 29.02
CA GLN A 106 -13.03 -7.78 29.69
C GLN A 106 -12.85 -7.20 31.09
N HIS A 107 -13.48 -6.06 31.35
CA HIS A 107 -13.47 -5.40 32.66
C HIS A 107 -14.82 -5.55 33.36
N TRP A 108 -14.80 -5.31 34.67
CA TRP A 108 -15.98 -5.19 35.50
C TRP A 108 -16.29 -3.72 35.71
N ASP A 109 -17.56 -3.34 35.62
CA ASP A 109 -17.97 -2.00 36.01
C ASP A 109 -18.03 -1.85 37.54
N ALA A 110 -18.22 -0.60 38.01
CA ALA A 110 -18.31 -0.29 39.44
C ALA A 110 -19.51 -0.95 40.15
N ARG A 111 -20.44 -1.56 39.40
CA ARG A 111 -21.60 -2.30 39.91
C ARG A 111 -21.38 -3.81 39.89
N GLY A 112 -20.19 -4.27 39.50
CA GLY A 112 -19.86 -5.69 39.41
C GLY A 112 -20.47 -6.39 38.19
N VAL A 113 -20.83 -5.65 37.13
CA VAL A 113 -21.33 -6.21 35.88
C VAL A 113 -20.18 -6.36 34.88
N LYS A 114 -20.09 -7.50 34.21
CA LYS A 114 -19.07 -7.71 33.17
C LYS A 114 -19.34 -6.84 31.94
N GLY A 115 -18.28 -6.25 31.41
CA GLY A 115 -18.28 -5.63 30.08
C GLY A 115 -18.35 -6.67 28.96
N PHE A 116 -18.40 -6.21 27.71
CA PHE A 116 -18.33 -7.10 26.55
C PHE A 116 -17.01 -7.89 26.49
N SER A 117 -17.09 -9.16 26.13
CA SER A 117 -15.89 -10.00 25.95
C SER A 117 -15.14 -9.66 24.66
N ALA A 118 -13.88 -10.06 24.57
CA ALA A 118 -13.08 -9.93 23.35
C ALA A 118 -13.76 -10.61 22.15
N LEU A 119 -14.37 -11.79 22.35
CA LEU A 119 -15.15 -12.51 21.33
C LEU A 119 -16.30 -11.66 20.77
N GLN A 120 -17.08 -11.00 21.64
CA GLN A 120 -18.18 -10.14 21.19
C GLN A 120 -17.66 -8.94 20.40
N LYS A 121 -16.61 -8.27 20.91
CA LYS A 121 -16.00 -7.10 20.26
C LYS A 121 -15.43 -7.45 18.89
N CYS A 122 -14.65 -8.53 18.78
CA CYS A 122 -14.09 -9.00 17.52
C CYS A 122 -15.19 -9.48 16.55
N THR A 123 -16.23 -10.15 17.05
CA THR A 123 -17.36 -10.57 16.21
C THR A 123 -18.09 -9.37 15.61
N SER A 124 -18.30 -8.31 16.39
CA SER A 124 -18.91 -7.07 15.90
C SER A 124 -18.07 -6.45 14.79
N ALA A 125 -16.76 -6.34 14.98
CA ALA A 125 -15.84 -5.79 13.98
C ALA A 125 -15.81 -6.62 12.69
N ILE A 126 -15.61 -7.95 12.81
CA ILE A 126 -15.54 -8.84 11.65
C ILE A 126 -16.85 -8.88 10.87
N ARG A 127 -18.02 -8.88 11.54
CA ARG A 127 -19.30 -8.85 10.82
C ARG A 127 -19.53 -7.55 10.07
N GLN A 128 -19.14 -6.41 10.66
CA GLN A 128 -19.18 -5.13 9.95
C GLN A 128 -18.30 -5.17 8.71
N LEU A 129 -17.08 -5.69 8.81
CA LEU A 129 -16.17 -5.81 7.67
C LEU A 129 -16.72 -6.81 6.62
N ALA A 130 -17.16 -8.00 7.04
CA ALA A 130 -17.51 -9.12 6.15
C ALA A 130 -18.80 -8.92 5.36
N TYR A 131 -19.70 -8.06 5.86
CA TYR A 131 -21.02 -7.82 5.27
C TYR A 131 -21.28 -6.36 4.90
N GLY A 132 -20.44 -5.41 5.35
CA GLY A 132 -20.71 -3.99 5.19
C GLY A 132 -22.00 -3.53 5.89
N THR A 133 -22.41 -4.22 6.95
CA THR A 133 -23.65 -3.91 7.69
C THR A 133 -23.49 -2.66 8.54
N ALA A 134 -24.57 -1.88 8.66
CA ALA A 134 -24.63 -0.77 9.60
C ALA A 134 -24.32 -1.22 11.05
N SER A 135 -23.64 -0.35 11.80
CA SER A 135 -23.12 -0.69 13.14
C SER A 135 -24.23 -1.03 14.15
N ASP A 136 -25.45 -0.54 13.94
CA ASP A 136 -26.64 -0.81 14.74
C ASP A 136 -27.16 -2.25 14.60
N ALA A 137 -26.82 -2.95 13.50
CA ALA A 137 -27.16 -4.36 13.31
C ALA A 137 -26.56 -5.30 14.39
N SER A 138 -25.52 -4.84 15.12
CA SER A 138 -24.96 -5.58 16.25
C SER A 138 -25.84 -5.57 17.51
N ASP A 139 -26.85 -4.69 17.60
CA ASP A 139 -27.72 -4.59 18.78
C ASP A 139 -28.58 -5.85 18.94
N GLU A 140 -29.19 -6.33 17.85
CA GLU A 140 -30.10 -7.48 17.89
C GLU A 140 -29.42 -8.79 18.31
N TYR A 141 -28.19 -9.02 17.81
CA TYR A 141 -27.48 -10.29 18.03
C TYR A 141 -26.43 -10.21 19.15
N LEU A 142 -25.57 -9.20 19.13
CA LEU A 142 -24.48 -9.04 20.11
C LEU A 142 -24.88 -8.20 21.32
N ARG A 143 -26.11 -7.64 21.34
CA ARG A 143 -26.61 -6.76 22.42
C ARG A 143 -25.74 -5.52 22.60
N MET A 144 -25.15 -5.04 21.50
CA MET A 144 -24.16 -3.98 21.46
C MET A 144 -24.74 -2.70 20.84
N SER A 145 -24.49 -1.55 21.47
CA SER A 145 -24.92 -0.27 20.89
C SER A 145 -24.15 0.05 19.61
N GLU A 146 -24.74 0.89 18.75
CA GLU A 146 -24.11 1.36 17.51
C GLU A 146 -22.74 2.00 17.77
N THR A 147 -22.60 2.83 18.81
CA THR A 147 -21.33 3.47 19.19
C THR A 147 -20.29 2.42 19.57
N THR A 148 -20.63 1.47 20.45
CA THR A 148 -19.67 0.42 20.86
C THR A 148 -19.29 -0.48 19.69
N SER A 149 -20.22 -0.73 18.76
CA SER A 149 -19.98 -1.49 17.53
C SER A 149 -18.96 -0.79 16.62
N ARG A 150 -19.07 0.54 16.45
CA ARG A 150 -18.05 1.36 15.75
C ARG A 150 -16.70 1.34 16.47
N ASP A 151 -16.69 1.53 17.79
CA ASP A 151 -15.46 1.51 18.58
C ASP A 151 -14.76 0.14 18.48
N CYS A 152 -15.52 -0.96 18.42
CA CYS A 152 -14.98 -2.29 18.18
C CYS A 152 -14.28 -2.40 16.84
N LEU A 153 -14.89 -1.89 15.77
CA LEU A 153 -14.29 -1.88 14.43
C LEU A 153 -12.98 -1.10 14.42
N GLU A 154 -12.98 0.13 14.97
CA GLU A 154 -11.81 0.99 14.98
C GLU A 154 -10.64 0.38 15.76
N ASN A 155 -10.90 -0.10 16.99
CA ASN A 155 -9.87 -0.72 17.82
C ASN A 155 -9.39 -2.06 17.25
N PHE A 156 -10.28 -2.82 16.57
CA PHE A 156 -9.91 -4.05 15.89
C PHE A 156 -8.89 -3.75 14.78
N CYS A 157 -9.20 -2.82 13.88
CA CYS A 157 -8.28 -2.43 12.81
C CYS A 157 -6.91 -1.99 13.38
N LYS A 158 -6.91 -1.07 14.35
CA LYS A 158 -5.69 -0.60 15.04
C LYS A 158 -4.87 -1.75 15.65
N GLY A 159 -5.54 -2.66 16.34
CA GLY A 159 -4.89 -3.79 16.99
C GLY A 159 -4.24 -4.74 15.99
N ILE A 160 -4.91 -5.04 14.87
CA ILE A 160 -4.37 -5.93 13.84
C ILE A 160 -3.10 -5.34 13.25
N ILE A 161 -3.14 -4.06 12.88
CA ILE A 161 -1.98 -3.35 12.32
C ILE A 161 -0.81 -3.46 13.27
N TYR A 162 -1.04 -3.09 14.53
CA TYR A 162 -0.02 -3.11 15.56
C TYR A 162 0.61 -4.49 15.72
N LEU A 163 -0.21 -5.54 15.72
CA LEU A 163 0.25 -6.91 15.97
C LEU A 163 0.92 -7.56 14.76
N TYR A 164 0.37 -7.37 13.57
CA TYR A 164 0.68 -8.23 12.44
C TYR A 164 1.35 -7.51 11.25
N MET A 165 1.24 -6.18 11.13
CA MET A 165 1.78 -5.43 9.97
C MET A 165 3.27 -5.72 9.75
N ARG A 166 4.04 -5.79 10.84
CA ARG A 166 5.48 -6.06 10.80
C ARG A 166 5.83 -7.42 10.21
N GLN A 167 4.93 -8.38 10.25
CA GLN A 167 5.20 -9.72 9.74
C GLN A 167 4.72 -9.89 8.31
N TYR A 168 3.46 -9.56 8.03
CA TYR A 168 2.81 -9.91 6.77
C TYR A 168 2.84 -8.79 5.74
N LEU A 169 3.19 -7.56 6.15
CA LEU A 169 2.99 -6.37 5.33
C LEU A 169 4.13 -5.39 5.49
N ARG A 170 5.27 -5.91 5.09
CA ARG A 170 6.57 -5.27 5.16
C ARG A 170 7.31 -5.54 3.85
N LYS A 171 8.31 -4.72 3.60
CA LYS A 171 9.25 -4.95 2.51
C LYS A 171 10.03 -6.25 2.73
N PRO A 172 10.41 -6.96 1.66
CA PRO A 172 11.20 -8.18 1.78
C PRO A 172 12.58 -7.86 2.36
N THR A 173 13.07 -8.71 3.26
CA THR A 173 14.47 -8.68 3.73
C THR A 173 15.36 -9.40 2.72
N ALA A 174 16.68 -9.30 2.87
CA ALA A 174 17.62 -10.09 2.05
C ALA A 174 17.32 -11.60 2.10
N SER A 175 16.89 -12.13 3.25
CA SER A 175 16.51 -13.54 3.38
C SER A 175 15.21 -13.87 2.65
N ASP A 176 14.24 -12.95 2.64
CA ASP A 176 13.01 -13.13 1.86
C ASP A 176 13.31 -13.09 0.37
N ILE A 177 14.15 -12.17 -0.10
CA ILE A 177 14.53 -12.07 -1.52
C ILE A 177 15.09 -13.39 -2.03
N GLN A 178 16.00 -14.02 -1.29
CA GLN A 178 16.56 -15.32 -1.68
C GLN A 178 15.49 -16.42 -1.75
N ARG A 179 14.53 -16.42 -0.81
CA ARG A 179 13.38 -17.36 -0.85
C ARG A 179 12.47 -17.10 -2.04
N ILE A 180 12.18 -15.83 -2.32
CA ILE A 180 11.33 -15.41 -3.44
C ILE A 180 11.98 -15.83 -4.77
N TYR A 181 13.29 -15.62 -4.93
CA TYR A 181 14.02 -16.04 -6.12
C TYR A 181 13.99 -17.54 -6.32
N ALA A 182 14.35 -18.32 -5.29
CA ALA A 182 14.32 -19.77 -5.38
C ALA A 182 12.92 -20.29 -5.76
N MET A 183 11.87 -19.69 -5.19
CA MET A 183 10.49 -20.05 -5.48
C MET A 183 10.07 -19.69 -6.90
N HIS A 184 10.29 -18.45 -7.38
CA HIS A 184 9.86 -18.06 -8.72
C HIS A 184 10.72 -18.71 -9.83
N GLU A 185 11.99 -19.01 -9.54
CA GLU A 185 12.83 -19.81 -10.43
C GLU A 185 12.32 -21.26 -10.53
N GLN A 186 11.95 -21.88 -9.41
CA GLN A 186 11.38 -23.23 -9.38
C GLN A 186 10.01 -23.31 -10.09
N VAL A 187 9.12 -22.34 -9.84
CA VAL A 187 7.73 -22.40 -10.30
C VAL A 187 7.58 -21.86 -11.73
N HIS A 188 8.20 -20.73 -12.06
CA HIS A 188 8.03 -20.09 -13.37
C HIS A 188 9.24 -20.26 -14.30
N GLY A 189 10.43 -20.54 -13.75
CA GLY A 189 11.69 -20.50 -14.49
C GLY A 189 12.23 -19.08 -14.70
N LEU A 190 11.89 -18.15 -13.80
CA LEU A 190 12.23 -16.72 -13.90
C LEU A 190 13.19 -16.30 -12.76
N PRO A 191 14.53 -16.31 -13.00
CA PRO A 191 15.50 -15.90 -12.00
C PRO A 191 15.44 -14.39 -11.75
N GLY A 192 15.57 -13.96 -10.49
CA GLY A 192 15.58 -12.52 -10.14
C GLY A 192 14.19 -11.86 -10.02
N MET A 193 13.11 -12.63 -10.24
CA MET A 193 11.74 -12.17 -10.08
C MET A 193 11.38 -11.98 -8.59
N LEU A 194 10.94 -10.78 -8.23
CA LEU A 194 10.47 -10.44 -6.88
C LEU A 194 8.95 -10.60 -6.70
N GLY A 195 8.20 -10.69 -7.81
CA GLY A 195 6.75 -10.79 -7.85
C GLY A 195 6.17 -10.10 -9.07
N SER A 196 4.85 -10.03 -9.13
CA SER A 196 4.10 -9.27 -10.13
C SER A 196 3.51 -8.02 -9.50
N ILE A 197 3.58 -6.89 -10.22
CA ILE A 197 2.95 -5.62 -9.84
C ILE A 197 1.75 -5.36 -10.73
N ASP A 198 0.68 -4.85 -10.12
CA ASP A 198 -0.54 -4.52 -10.86
C ASP A 198 -1.47 -3.60 -10.05
N CYS A 199 -2.41 -2.96 -10.75
CA CYS A 199 -3.48 -2.16 -10.16
C CYS A 199 -4.83 -2.90 -10.19
N MET A 200 -5.60 -2.75 -9.12
CA MET A 200 -6.97 -3.24 -9.02
C MET A 200 -7.93 -2.09 -8.70
N HIS A 201 -9.01 -1.98 -9.48
CA HIS A 201 -10.07 -1.01 -9.26
C HIS A 201 -11.13 -1.55 -8.30
N TRP A 202 -11.39 -0.79 -7.24
CA TRP A 202 -12.41 -1.08 -6.24
C TRP A 202 -13.59 -0.14 -6.39
N ALA A 203 -14.78 -0.68 -6.62
CA ALA A 203 -16.00 0.12 -6.77
C ALA A 203 -16.33 0.91 -5.50
N TRP A 204 -16.48 2.23 -5.64
CA TRP A 204 -16.83 3.16 -4.57
C TRP A 204 -18.31 3.54 -4.64
N LYS A 205 -19.19 2.63 -4.22
CA LYS A 205 -20.66 2.78 -4.33
C LYS A 205 -21.23 4.06 -3.69
N ASN A 206 -20.61 4.59 -2.63
CA ASN A 206 -21.04 5.81 -1.92
C ASN A 206 -20.15 7.03 -2.20
N CYS A 207 -19.42 7.05 -3.31
CA CYS A 207 -18.66 8.22 -3.74
C CYS A 207 -19.55 9.49 -3.75
N PRO A 208 -19.19 10.54 -3.00
CA PRO A 208 -19.95 11.78 -2.98
C PRO A 208 -20.03 12.37 -4.38
N VAL A 209 -21.17 13.01 -4.69
CA VAL A 209 -21.46 13.52 -6.05
C VAL A 209 -20.35 14.45 -6.56
N ALA A 210 -19.80 15.31 -5.70
CA ALA A 210 -18.73 16.25 -6.03
C ALA A 210 -17.43 15.57 -6.54
N TRP A 211 -17.20 14.31 -6.16
CA TRP A 211 -15.96 13.58 -6.47
C TRP A 211 -16.13 12.51 -7.55
N ARG A 212 -17.37 12.23 -7.97
CA ARG A 212 -17.65 11.22 -8.99
C ARG A 212 -16.85 11.45 -10.27
N GLY A 213 -16.68 12.71 -10.70
CA GLY A 213 -15.93 13.04 -11.91
C GLY A 213 -14.46 12.60 -11.87
N GLN A 214 -13.80 12.68 -10.71
CA GLN A 214 -12.38 12.31 -10.57
C GLN A 214 -12.16 10.81 -10.34
N PHE A 215 -13.17 10.11 -9.84
CA PHE A 215 -13.05 8.69 -9.48
C PHE A 215 -13.73 7.76 -10.49
N HIS A 216 -14.53 8.31 -11.41
CA HIS A 216 -15.21 7.55 -12.44
C HIS A 216 -14.42 7.59 -13.75
N ARG A 217 -14.07 6.39 -14.21
CA ARG A 217 -13.54 6.15 -15.56
C ARG A 217 -14.66 5.53 -16.40
N GLY A 218 -14.80 5.95 -17.65
CA GLY A 218 -15.96 5.61 -18.50
C GLY A 218 -16.12 4.13 -18.84
N ASP A 219 -15.08 3.32 -18.62
CA ASP A 219 -15.05 1.86 -18.77
C ASP A 219 -15.52 1.10 -17.50
N HIS A 220 -15.71 1.80 -16.38
CA HIS A 220 -16.25 1.21 -15.15
C HIS A 220 -17.70 1.63 -14.91
N ALA A 221 -18.49 0.75 -14.28
CA ALA A 221 -19.91 1.02 -14.00
C ALA A 221 -20.17 2.14 -12.96
N GLY A 222 -19.12 2.66 -12.33
CA GLY A 222 -19.19 3.68 -11.29
C GLY A 222 -17.81 4.21 -10.89
N PRO A 223 -17.74 5.09 -9.89
CA PRO A 223 -16.47 5.57 -9.36
C PRO A 223 -15.70 4.44 -8.69
N THR A 224 -14.38 4.44 -8.82
CA THR A 224 -13.49 3.42 -8.25
C THR A 224 -12.29 4.05 -7.55
N VAL A 225 -11.67 3.29 -6.64
CA VAL A 225 -10.40 3.61 -5.99
C VAL A 225 -9.40 2.52 -6.36
N ILE A 226 -8.15 2.90 -6.62
CA ILE A 226 -7.10 1.96 -7.05
C ILE A 226 -6.34 1.40 -5.85
N LEU A 227 -6.08 0.09 -5.92
CA LEU A 227 -5.10 -0.65 -5.14
C LEU A 227 -3.96 -1.08 -6.06
N GLU A 228 -2.78 -0.51 -5.91
CA GLU A 228 -1.54 -1.08 -6.46
C GLU A 228 -0.99 -2.10 -5.47
N ALA A 229 -0.59 -3.28 -5.95
CA ALA A 229 0.04 -4.29 -5.11
C ALA A 229 1.21 -4.96 -5.81
N VAL A 230 2.12 -5.55 -5.01
CA VAL A 230 3.09 -6.54 -5.46
C VAL A 230 2.81 -7.85 -4.76
N ALA A 231 2.57 -8.90 -5.53
CA ALA A 231 2.32 -10.23 -5.02
C ALA A 231 3.29 -11.27 -5.60
N SER A 232 3.58 -12.30 -4.80
CA SER A 232 4.35 -13.47 -5.22
C SER A 232 3.46 -14.71 -5.37
N TYR A 233 4.01 -15.84 -5.79
CA TYR A 233 3.24 -17.04 -6.17
C TYR A 233 2.23 -17.54 -5.12
N TYR A 234 2.63 -17.50 -3.84
CA TYR A 234 1.81 -17.89 -2.69
C TYR A 234 0.83 -16.81 -2.24
N GLU A 235 0.53 -15.82 -3.09
CA GLU A 235 -0.37 -14.69 -2.81
C GLU A 235 0.14 -13.76 -1.69
N TRP A 236 1.43 -13.88 -1.34
CA TRP A 236 2.07 -13.00 -0.37
C TRP A 236 2.25 -11.61 -0.95
N ILE A 237 1.67 -10.62 -0.28
CA ILE A 237 1.72 -9.20 -0.66
C ILE A 237 2.95 -8.53 -0.02
N TRP A 238 3.91 -8.14 -0.86
CA TRP A 238 5.13 -7.46 -0.42
C TRP A 238 5.01 -5.93 -0.40
N HIS A 239 4.03 -5.42 -1.15
CA HIS A 239 3.72 -4.00 -1.26
C HIS A 239 2.24 -3.81 -1.56
N ALA A 240 1.64 -2.80 -0.94
CA ALA A 240 0.29 -2.35 -1.23
C ALA A 240 0.21 -0.83 -1.09
N PHE A 241 -0.42 -0.17 -2.05
CA PHE A 241 -0.66 1.27 -2.08
C PHE A 241 -2.09 1.52 -2.54
N PHE A 242 -2.89 2.16 -1.70
CA PHE A 242 -4.33 2.32 -1.91
C PHE A 242 -4.74 3.79 -1.86
N GLY A 243 -5.88 4.13 -2.44
CA GLY A 243 -6.49 5.47 -2.29
C GLY A 243 -6.36 6.38 -3.52
N VAL A 244 -5.72 5.92 -4.60
CA VAL A 244 -5.60 6.72 -5.82
C VAL A 244 -6.94 6.74 -6.58
N PRO A 245 -7.37 7.89 -7.14
CA PRO A 245 -8.61 7.98 -7.89
C PRO A 245 -8.66 7.00 -9.08
N GLY A 246 -9.80 6.35 -9.27
CA GLY A 246 -10.02 5.36 -10.33
C GLY A 246 -9.91 5.85 -11.76
N ALA A 247 -9.90 7.17 -12.00
CA ALA A 247 -9.62 7.72 -13.33
C ALA A 247 -8.11 7.80 -13.63
N THR A 248 -7.25 7.50 -12.65
CA THR A 248 -5.79 7.57 -12.77
C THR A 248 -5.27 6.32 -13.49
N ASN A 249 -4.26 6.49 -14.35
CA ASN A 249 -3.59 5.37 -15.00
C ASN A 249 -2.49 4.76 -14.11
N ASP A 250 -2.11 3.50 -14.38
CA ASP A 250 -1.08 2.76 -13.64
C ASP A 250 0.27 3.48 -13.57
N ILE A 251 0.64 4.21 -14.64
CA ILE A 251 1.88 5.01 -14.68
C ILE A 251 1.87 6.09 -13.59
N ILE A 252 0.77 6.81 -13.43
CA ILE A 252 0.66 7.84 -12.40
C ILE A 252 0.60 7.20 -11.02
N VAL A 253 -0.10 6.06 -10.87
CA VAL A 253 -0.16 5.31 -9.59
C VAL A 253 1.24 4.92 -9.13
N VAL A 254 2.04 4.27 -9.98
CA VAL A 254 3.39 3.83 -9.61
C VAL A 254 4.36 5.00 -9.36
N ASN A 255 4.13 6.13 -10.03
CA ASN A 255 4.87 7.37 -9.78
C ASN A 255 4.47 8.06 -8.47
N GLN A 256 3.32 7.73 -7.87
CA GLN A 256 2.95 8.20 -6.53
C GLN A 256 3.34 7.20 -5.45
N SER A 257 3.39 5.92 -5.82
CA SER A 257 3.65 4.80 -4.92
C SER A 257 5.01 4.87 -4.21
N PRO A 258 5.07 4.40 -2.93
CA PRO A 258 6.31 4.25 -2.17
C PRO A 258 7.09 2.96 -2.50
N VAL A 259 6.64 2.14 -3.47
CA VAL A 259 7.20 0.82 -3.79
C VAL A 259 8.72 0.86 -4.02
N PHE A 260 9.23 1.95 -4.62
CA PHE A 260 10.66 2.13 -4.91
C PHE A 260 11.42 3.06 -3.94
N ASN A 261 10.80 3.59 -2.89
CA ASN A 261 11.45 4.58 -2.03
C ASN A 261 12.77 4.07 -1.42
N ASP A 262 12.79 2.84 -0.90
CA ASP A 262 14.00 2.26 -0.30
C ASP A 262 15.10 2.03 -1.34
N LEU A 263 14.71 1.74 -2.58
CA LEU A 263 15.66 1.62 -3.68
C LEU A 263 16.25 2.98 -4.06
N PHE A 264 15.47 4.06 -3.97
CA PHE A 264 15.94 5.42 -4.22
C PHE A 264 16.76 6.00 -3.08
N GLU A 265 16.48 5.58 -1.85
CA GLU A 265 17.20 6.01 -0.64
C GLU A 265 18.44 5.15 -0.33
N ASP A 266 18.80 4.20 -1.19
CA ASP A 266 19.86 3.20 -0.98
C ASP A 266 19.71 2.42 0.35
N LYS A 267 18.46 2.18 0.77
CA LYS A 267 18.09 1.40 1.96
C LYS A 267 17.56 0.00 1.63
N ALA A 268 17.23 -0.25 0.37
CA ALA A 268 16.72 -1.54 -0.07
C ALA A 268 17.78 -2.65 0.16
N PRO A 269 17.37 -3.85 0.59
CA PRO A 269 18.28 -4.98 0.67
C PRO A 269 18.82 -5.35 -0.72
N ASP A 270 20.01 -5.95 -0.73
CA ASP A 270 20.62 -6.43 -1.96
C ASP A 270 19.71 -7.44 -2.66
N SER A 271 19.40 -7.12 -3.92
CA SER A 271 18.59 -7.92 -4.83
C SER A 271 19.34 -8.19 -6.13
N SER A 272 20.67 -8.13 -6.09
CA SER A 272 21.48 -8.53 -7.23
C SER A 272 21.30 -10.02 -7.54
N PHE A 273 21.32 -10.36 -8.82
CA PHE A 273 21.21 -11.73 -9.29
C PHE A 273 21.99 -11.93 -10.59
N VAL A 274 22.27 -13.18 -10.93
CA VAL A 274 22.95 -13.54 -12.17
C VAL A 274 22.01 -14.37 -13.03
N ALA A 275 21.82 -13.94 -14.27
CA ALA A 275 21.10 -14.71 -15.28
C ALA A 275 21.89 -14.72 -16.57
N ASN A 276 22.05 -15.90 -17.17
CA ASN A 276 22.80 -16.10 -18.41
C ASN A 276 24.20 -15.44 -18.39
N ASN A 277 24.98 -15.69 -17.33
CA ASN A 277 26.30 -15.09 -17.07
C ASN A 277 26.33 -13.55 -17.01
N THR A 278 25.17 -12.91 -16.93
CA THR A 278 25.04 -11.45 -16.82
C THR A 278 24.62 -11.10 -15.40
N HIS A 279 25.35 -10.18 -14.79
CA HIS A 279 25.06 -9.69 -13.45
C HIS A 279 24.07 -8.52 -13.51
N TYR A 280 22.95 -8.65 -12.80
CA TYR A 280 21.93 -7.63 -12.63
C TYR A 280 22.03 -7.07 -11.21
N ASN A 281 21.97 -5.75 -11.07
CA ASN A 281 22.16 -5.10 -9.77
C ASN A 281 20.90 -5.11 -8.90
N HIS A 282 19.73 -5.39 -9.48
CA HIS A 282 18.44 -5.33 -8.83
C HIS A 282 17.54 -6.44 -9.35
N GLY A 283 16.69 -6.97 -8.47
CA GLY A 283 15.56 -7.80 -8.86
C GLY A 283 14.53 -7.01 -9.65
N TYR A 284 13.60 -7.73 -10.24
CA TYR A 284 12.55 -7.12 -11.05
C TYR A 284 11.16 -7.59 -10.66
N TYR A 285 10.16 -6.77 -11.00
CA TYR A 285 8.74 -7.09 -10.94
C TYR A 285 8.22 -7.35 -12.35
N LEU A 286 7.32 -8.33 -12.49
CA LEU A 286 6.57 -8.49 -13.73
C LEU A 286 5.47 -7.45 -13.79
N ALA A 287 5.42 -6.71 -14.90
CA ALA A 287 4.47 -5.63 -15.11
C ALA A 287 3.78 -5.77 -16.47
N ASP A 288 2.67 -5.08 -16.64
CA ASP A 288 1.98 -5.00 -17.93
C ASP A 288 2.72 -4.05 -18.91
N GLY A 289 2.18 -3.90 -20.13
CA GLY A 289 2.79 -3.06 -21.16
C GLY A 289 2.70 -1.55 -20.93
N ILE A 290 1.88 -1.10 -19.98
CA ILE A 290 1.62 0.31 -19.64
C ILE A 290 2.67 0.83 -18.65
N TYR A 291 3.29 -0.04 -17.84
CA TYR A 291 4.34 0.40 -16.92
C TYR A 291 5.58 0.98 -17.64
N PRO A 292 6.29 1.95 -17.01
CA PRO A 292 7.49 2.55 -17.55
C PRO A 292 8.61 1.54 -17.88
N GLU A 293 9.51 1.91 -18.80
CA GLU A 293 10.72 1.14 -19.14
C GLU A 293 11.81 1.29 -18.05
N TRP A 294 11.51 0.87 -16.82
CA TRP A 294 12.48 0.85 -15.73
C TRP A 294 13.18 -0.51 -15.67
N THR A 295 14.47 -0.51 -15.27
CA THR A 295 15.27 -1.74 -15.17
C THR A 295 14.73 -2.75 -14.14
N THR A 296 13.84 -2.29 -13.26
CA THR A 296 13.15 -3.09 -12.24
C THR A 296 11.80 -3.64 -12.74
N PHE A 297 11.40 -3.36 -13.98
CA PHE A 297 10.22 -3.92 -14.61
C PHE A 297 10.58 -4.83 -15.77
N VAL A 298 9.93 -5.99 -15.81
CA VAL A 298 10.00 -6.93 -16.91
C VAL A 298 8.61 -7.12 -17.49
N LYS A 299 8.47 -6.64 -18.73
CA LYS A 299 7.21 -6.60 -19.47
C LYS A 299 7.17 -7.71 -20.51
N ALA A 300 5.96 -8.11 -20.90
CA ALA A 300 5.78 -9.05 -21.98
C ALA A 300 6.12 -8.41 -23.34
N PHE A 301 6.64 -9.19 -24.30
CA PHE A 301 6.88 -8.70 -25.65
C PHE A 301 5.55 -8.36 -26.35
N ARG A 302 5.42 -7.14 -26.89
CA ARG A 302 4.20 -6.69 -27.60
C ARG A 302 3.96 -7.51 -28.88
N TYR A 303 5.00 -7.69 -29.70
CA TYR A 303 4.95 -8.46 -30.95
C TYR A 303 5.98 -9.60 -30.93
N PRO A 304 5.64 -10.77 -30.38
CA PRO A 304 6.59 -11.88 -30.26
C PRO A 304 6.67 -12.77 -31.52
N HIS A 305 5.81 -12.54 -32.53
CA HIS A 305 5.50 -13.50 -33.60
C HIS A 305 6.67 -13.86 -34.54
N ASP A 306 7.78 -13.13 -34.44
CA ASP A 306 8.98 -13.30 -35.25
C ASP A 306 10.05 -14.20 -34.61
N ASP A 307 9.94 -14.50 -33.31
CA ASP A 307 10.93 -15.26 -32.55
C ASP A 307 10.27 -16.20 -31.54
N GLU A 308 10.41 -17.52 -31.75
CA GLU A 308 9.90 -18.56 -30.85
C GLU A 308 10.31 -18.36 -29.39
N ARG A 309 11.50 -17.79 -29.13
CA ARG A 309 11.96 -17.50 -27.77
C ARG A 309 11.16 -16.37 -27.13
N ARG A 310 10.79 -15.35 -27.91
CA ARG A 310 9.94 -14.24 -27.45
C ARG A 310 8.53 -14.70 -27.20
N ILE A 311 7.99 -15.59 -28.05
CA ILE A 311 6.68 -16.23 -27.82
C ILE A 311 6.72 -17.00 -26.51
N HIS A 312 7.72 -17.87 -26.34
CA HIS A 312 7.85 -18.67 -25.13
C HIS A 312 8.01 -17.81 -23.87
N PHE A 313 8.84 -16.76 -23.93
CA PHE A 313 9.00 -15.84 -22.83
C PHE A 313 7.70 -15.11 -22.47
N LYS A 314 6.96 -14.63 -23.49
CA LYS A 314 5.67 -13.97 -23.29
C LYS A 314 4.68 -14.88 -22.56
N GLU A 315 4.52 -16.12 -23.02
CA GLU A 315 3.63 -17.10 -22.37
C GLU A 315 4.01 -17.35 -20.92
N ARG A 316 5.31 -17.48 -20.62
CA ARG A 316 5.82 -17.66 -19.26
C ARG A 316 5.57 -16.44 -18.38
N GLN A 317 5.85 -15.24 -18.90
CA GLN A 317 5.65 -13.98 -18.19
C GLN A 317 4.17 -13.76 -17.87
N GLU A 318 3.28 -13.94 -18.86
CA GLU A 318 1.83 -13.79 -18.69
C GLU A 318 1.27 -14.86 -17.75
N SER A 319 1.78 -16.09 -17.80
CA SER A 319 1.41 -17.14 -16.84
C SER A 319 1.82 -16.79 -15.40
N ALA A 320 3.00 -16.19 -15.21
CA ALA A 320 3.46 -15.77 -13.88
C ALA A 320 2.69 -14.54 -13.37
N ARG A 321 2.27 -13.63 -14.25
CA ARG A 321 1.38 -12.51 -13.89
C ARG A 321 0.04 -12.96 -13.28
N LYS A 322 -0.43 -14.17 -13.56
CA LYS A 322 -1.64 -14.71 -12.91
C LYS A 322 -1.54 -14.81 -11.39
N ASP A 323 -0.33 -14.74 -10.82
CA ASP A 323 -0.15 -14.73 -9.36
C ASP A 323 -0.79 -13.52 -8.69
N ILE A 324 -0.62 -12.31 -9.27
CA ILE A 324 -1.26 -11.11 -8.73
C ILE A 324 -2.75 -11.06 -9.06
N GLU A 325 -3.17 -11.54 -10.24
CA GLU A 325 -4.58 -11.66 -10.58
C GLU A 325 -5.33 -12.60 -9.62
N ARG A 326 -4.72 -13.74 -9.28
CA ARG A 326 -5.22 -14.66 -8.24
C ARG A 326 -5.30 -13.98 -6.89
N THR A 327 -4.26 -13.23 -6.51
CA THR A 327 -4.24 -12.47 -5.26
C THR A 327 -5.42 -11.49 -5.18
N PHE A 328 -5.68 -10.75 -6.26
CA PHE A 328 -6.85 -9.86 -6.37
C PHE A 328 -8.18 -10.60 -6.33
N ALA A 329 -8.31 -11.73 -7.03
CA ALA A 329 -9.51 -12.57 -6.97
C ALA A 329 -9.76 -13.08 -5.53
N THR A 330 -8.71 -13.47 -4.82
CA THR A 330 -8.78 -13.89 -3.42
C THR A 330 -9.22 -12.72 -2.52
N LEU A 331 -8.68 -11.51 -2.74
CA LEU A 331 -9.11 -10.30 -2.04
C LEU A 331 -10.59 -9.97 -2.29
N GLN A 332 -11.04 -10.01 -3.55
CA GLN A 332 -12.45 -9.80 -3.90
C GLN A 332 -13.37 -10.85 -3.26
N ARG A 333 -12.96 -12.12 -3.28
CA ARG A 333 -13.73 -13.24 -2.73
C ARG A 333 -13.85 -13.18 -1.22
N LEU A 334 -12.77 -12.82 -0.53
CA LEU A 334 -12.78 -12.70 0.93
C LEU A 334 -13.61 -11.51 1.39
N GLY A 335 -13.99 -10.62 0.47
CA GLY A 335 -15.28 -9.95 0.52
C GLY A 335 -15.48 -9.13 1.77
N PHE A 336 -14.40 -8.65 2.38
CA PHE A 336 -14.50 -7.48 3.20
C PHE A 336 -14.90 -6.39 2.23
N GLN A 337 -16.17 -6.01 2.29
CA GLN A 337 -16.55 -4.77 1.68
C GLN A 337 -15.70 -3.74 2.42
N ALA A 338 -14.60 -3.28 1.81
CA ALA A 338 -13.74 -2.18 2.26
C ALA A 338 -14.51 -0.84 2.36
N PHE A 339 -15.84 -0.96 2.45
CA PHE A 339 -16.90 -0.02 2.21
C PHE A 339 -17.46 0.55 3.51
N PHE A 340 -17.23 -0.08 4.67
CA PHE A 340 -17.68 0.56 5.92
C PHE A 340 -16.77 1.71 6.35
N VAL A 341 -15.47 1.60 6.08
CA VAL A 341 -14.55 2.67 6.47
C VAL A 341 -14.64 3.87 5.51
N LEU A 342 -15.03 3.66 4.24
CA LEU A 342 -15.32 4.75 3.28
C LEU A 342 -16.73 5.35 3.41
N GLN A 343 -17.59 4.81 4.29
CA GLN A 343 -18.96 5.31 4.50
C GLN A 343 -19.05 6.48 5.50
N THR A 344 -17.95 6.81 6.19
CA THR A 344 -17.95 7.82 7.27
C THR A 344 -16.95 8.95 7.11
N THR A 345 -16.14 8.95 6.05
CA THR A 345 -14.99 9.86 5.88
C THR A 345 -15.22 10.83 4.72
N THR A 346 -14.97 12.11 4.97
CA THR A 346 -15.00 13.18 3.96
C THR A 346 -13.66 13.25 3.22
N MET A 347 -13.63 13.81 2.02
CA MET A 347 -12.48 13.72 1.09
C MET A 347 -11.27 14.61 1.45
N GLU A 348 -11.47 15.63 2.29
CA GLU A 348 -10.38 16.46 2.81
C GLU A 348 -9.42 15.60 3.66
N GLU A 349 -9.97 14.63 4.39
CA GLU A 349 -9.24 13.71 5.26
C GLU A 349 -8.40 12.73 4.41
N ILE A 350 -8.96 12.19 3.31
CA ILE A 350 -8.34 11.22 2.38
C ILE A 350 -7.05 11.76 1.75
N THR A 351 -7.08 13.02 1.36
CA THR A 351 -5.97 13.68 0.67
C THR A 351 -4.80 13.96 1.61
N GLU A 352 -5.10 14.29 2.87
CA GLU A 352 -4.11 14.63 3.90
C GLU A 352 -3.46 13.37 4.53
N ALA A 353 -4.19 12.27 4.67
CA ALA A 353 -3.65 11.00 5.17
C ALA A 353 -2.68 10.31 4.20
N VAL A 354 -2.94 10.39 2.89
CA VAL A 354 -2.01 9.92 1.83
C VAL A 354 -0.71 10.74 1.85
N GLN A 355 -0.80 12.05 2.12
CA GLN A 355 0.37 12.90 2.35
C GLN A 355 1.10 12.53 3.67
N ASN A 356 0.37 12.15 4.73
CA ASN A 356 0.95 11.85 6.05
C ASN A 356 1.57 10.46 6.20
N ILE A 357 1.20 9.47 5.38
CA ILE A 357 1.87 8.15 5.32
C ILE A 357 3.33 8.27 4.86
N SER A 358 3.70 9.39 4.25
CA SER A 358 5.09 9.75 3.92
C SER A 358 5.87 10.43 5.08
N ILE A 359 5.32 10.46 6.30
CA ILE A 359 5.85 11.25 7.43
C ILE A 359 6.05 10.38 8.66
N SER A 360 7.01 9.46 8.60
CA SER A 360 7.75 9.07 9.80
C SER A 360 9.20 8.74 9.44
N ASN A 361 9.97 9.79 9.16
CA ASN A 361 11.33 10.04 9.65
C ASN A 361 11.97 11.23 8.90
N ASP A 362 12.56 12.14 9.67
CA ASP A 362 13.37 13.31 9.28
C ASP A 362 12.71 14.41 8.43
N SER A 363 12.27 15.45 9.14
CA SER A 363 11.67 16.69 8.63
C SER A 363 12.62 17.62 7.86
N HIS A 364 13.76 17.16 7.32
CA HIS A 364 14.70 18.02 6.57
C HIS A 364 15.37 17.40 5.32
N LYS A 365 14.86 16.30 4.76
CA LYS A 365 15.48 15.67 3.55
C LYS A 365 14.55 15.33 2.38
N LYS A 366 13.28 15.76 2.39
CA LYS A 366 12.24 15.18 1.51
C LYS A 366 12.37 15.49 0.01
N ASN A 367 13.04 16.57 -0.38
CA ASN A 367 13.18 16.97 -1.79
C ASN A 367 14.64 17.07 -2.26
N ARG A 368 15.55 16.27 -1.68
CA ARG A 368 16.97 16.29 -2.05
C ARG A 368 17.40 15.01 -2.76
N ILE A 369 17.97 15.15 -3.94
CA ILE A 369 18.61 14.10 -4.72
C ILE A 369 20.12 14.22 -4.53
N GLN A 370 20.76 13.14 -4.07
CA GLN A 370 22.21 13.06 -4.01
C GLN A 370 22.74 12.15 -5.12
N VAL A 371 23.47 12.73 -6.06
CA VAL A 371 24.11 12.00 -7.14
C VAL A 371 25.48 11.52 -6.68
N SER A 372 25.64 10.21 -6.65
CA SER A 372 26.90 9.52 -6.40
C SER A 372 27.50 9.04 -7.72
N ASN A 373 28.75 8.57 -7.69
CA ASN A 373 29.46 8.07 -8.89
C ASN A 373 28.97 6.66 -9.32
N THR A 374 27.66 6.38 -9.19
CA THR A 374 27.04 5.08 -9.42
C THR A 374 26.57 4.91 -10.86
N LYS A 375 26.34 3.66 -11.28
CA LYS A 375 25.95 3.24 -12.65
C LYS A 375 24.53 3.67 -13.08
N LYS A 376 23.87 4.59 -12.37
CA LYS A 376 22.48 4.98 -12.69
C LYS A 376 22.48 5.82 -13.98
N PRO A 377 21.56 5.57 -14.93
CA PRO A 377 21.48 6.35 -16.17
C PRO A 377 21.18 7.83 -15.89
N LEU A 378 21.66 8.74 -16.74
CA LEU A 378 21.42 10.19 -16.57
C LEU A 378 19.93 10.54 -16.42
N PHE A 379 19.08 9.95 -17.26
CA PHE A 379 17.64 10.20 -17.27
C PHE A 379 16.91 9.69 -16.02
N PHE A 380 17.50 8.78 -15.24
CA PHE A 380 16.95 8.38 -13.94
C PHE A 380 16.82 9.60 -13.02
N TYR A 381 17.89 10.38 -12.90
CA TYR A 381 17.91 11.56 -12.02
C TYR A 381 17.07 12.70 -12.58
N VAL A 382 17.01 12.86 -13.91
CA VAL A 382 16.14 13.84 -14.56
C VAL A 382 14.67 13.55 -14.24
N ASN A 383 14.25 12.29 -14.34
CA ASN A 383 12.86 11.89 -14.05
C ASN A 383 12.55 11.98 -12.56
N LEU A 384 13.48 11.60 -11.68
CA LEU A 384 13.33 11.75 -10.24
C LEU A 384 13.20 13.23 -9.83
N ALA A 385 13.99 14.10 -10.44
CA ALA A 385 13.91 15.54 -10.20
C ALA A 385 12.56 16.13 -10.65
N LYS A 386 12.03 15.70 -11.80
CA LYS A 386 10.66 16.06 -12.23
C LYS A 386 9.61 15.60 -11.21
N ARG A 387 9.68 14.35 -10.74
CA ARG A 387 8.78 13.83 -9.71
C ARG A 387 8.83 14.67 -8.42
N TYR A 388 10.03 15.00 -7.94
CA TYR A 388 10.19 15.80 -6.72
C TYR A 388 9.66 17.23 -6.90
N MET A 389 9.88 17.86 -8.06
CA MET A 389 9.29 19.18 -8.36
C MET A 389 7.77 19.12 -8.50
N GLN A 390 7.19 18.01 -8.96
CA GLN A 390 5.74 17.83 -9.01
C GLN A 390 5.13 17.69 -7.62
N GLN A 391 5.85 17.08 -6.67
CA GLN A 391 5.39 16.86 -5.29
C GLN A 391 5.67 18.03 -4.34
N HIS A 392 6.79 18.74 -4.55
CA HIS A 392 7.33 19.70 -3.58
C HIS A 392 7.58 21.09 -4.17
N ASN A 393 7.21 21.34 -5.44
CA ASN A 393 7.50 22.56 -6.22
C ASN A 393 9.00 22.86 -6.45
N GLU A 394 9.89 22.26 -5.66
CA GLU A 394 11.33 22.44 -5.72
C GLU A 394 12.07 21.13 -5.47
N VAL A 395 13.28 21.03 -6.02
CA VAL A 395 14.20 19.91 -5.81
C VAL A 395 15.63 20.40 -5.59
N GLU A 396 16.32 19.83 -4.62
CA GLU A 396 17.73 20.07 -4.35
C GLU A 396 18.57 18.93 -4.96
N LEU A 397 19.48 19.24 -5.88
CA LEU A 397 20.42 18.29 -6.46
C LEU A 397 21.80 18.48 -5.82
N SER A 398 22.40 17.42 -5.30
CA SER A 398 23.70 17.49 -4.65
C SER A 398 24.66 16.42 -5.15
N ALA A 399 25.95 16.72 -5.25
CA ALA A 399 26.97 15.74 -5.64
C ALA A 399 28.34 16.05 -5.04
N LEU A 400 29.20 15.03 -4.99
CA LEU A 400 30.58 15.11 -4.53
C LEU A 400 31.57 14.68 -5.62
N GLY A 401 32.68 15.43 -5.77
CA GLY A 401 33.78 15.07 -6.66
C GLY A 401 33.35 14.87 -8.13
N MET A 402 33.66 13.71 -8.71
CA MET A 402 33.39 13.43 -10.14
C MET A 402 31.90 13.44 -10.50
N ALA A 403 31.00 13.19 -9.54
CA ALA A 403 29.55 13.20 -9.77
C ALA A 403 28.97 14.63 -9.95
N ILE A 404 29.76 15.68 -9.71
CA ILE A 404 29.34 17.07 -9.90
C ILE A 404 28.92 17.32 -11.35
N ALA A 405 29.65 16.76 -12.32
CA ALA A 405 29.33 16.91 -13.73
C ALA A 405 27.92 16.41 -14.04
N THR A 406 27.53 15.27 -13.47
CA THR A 406 26.19 14.69 -13.66
C THR A 406 25.09 15.61 -13.11
N VAL A 407 25.26 16.20 -11.92
CA VAL A 407 24.30 17.16 -11.35
C VAL A 407 24.14 18.40 -12.22
N VAL A 408 25.25 18.92 -12.75
CA VAL A 408 25.23 20.06 -13.67
C VAL A 408 24.44 19.69 -14.94
N THR A 409 24.72 18.54 -15.55
CA THR A 409 23.99 18.08 -16.73
C THR A 409 22.49 17.88 -16.45
N ILE A 410 22.11 17.31 -15.31
CA ILE A 410 20.69 17.16 -14.94
C ILE A 410 20.01 18.53 -14.84
N ALA A 411 20.65 19.48 -14.15
CA ALA A 411 20.11 20.83 -14.00
C ALA A 411 20.00 21.55 -15.35
N GLU A 412 20.98 21.39 -16.24
CA GLU A 412 20.95 21.94 -17.60
C GLU A 412 19.82 21.34 -18.43
N ILE A 413 19.63 20.02 -18.40
CA ILE A 413 18.52 19.36 -19.11
C ILE A 413 17.19 19.92 -18.64
N LEU A 414 16.96 20.00 -17.33
CA LEU A 414 15.69 20.47 -16.78
C LEU A 414 15.42 21.94 -17.10
N LYS A 415 16.44 22.80 -17.10
CA LYS A 415 16.32 24.20 -17.49
C LYS A 415 16.11 24.38 -18.99
N ASN A 416 16.92 23.72 -19.82
CA ASN A 416 16.87 23.87 -21.28
C ASN A 416 15.58 23.29 -21.86
N SER A 417 15.05 22.22 -21.26
CA SER A 417 13.74 21.66 -21.62
C SER A 417 12.57 22.44 -21.02
N GLY A 418 12.82 23.54 -20.31
CA GLY A 418 11.77 24.43 -19.79
C GLY A 418 10.98 23.90 -18.60
N PHE A 419 11.46 22.85 -17.92
CA PHE A 419 10.79 22.29 -16.73
C PHE A 419 11.17 23.06 -15.44
N ALA A 420 12.39 23.58 -15.35
CA ALA A 420 12.90 24.15 -14.11
C ALA A 420 13.52 25.52 -14.29
N VAL A 421 13.41 26.35 -13.26
CA VAL A 421 14.23 27.54 -13.03
C VAL A 421 15.21 27.26 -11.91
N GLU A 422 16.43 27.77 -12.05
CA GLU A 422 17.40 27.69 -10.96
C GLU A 422 17.07 28.75 -9.90
N LYS A 423 17.02 28.31 -8.63
CA LYS A 423 16.81 29.18 -7.47
C LYS A 423 18.10 29.45 -6.71
N LYS A 424 19.00 28.46 -6.67
CA LYS A 424 20.27 28.57 -5.94
C LYS A 424 21.29 27.58 -6.48
N ILE A 425 22.53 28.01 -6.66
CA ILE A 425 23.70 27.14 -6.87
C ILE A 425 24.73 27.43 -5.78
N MET A 426 25.17 26.39 -5.09
CA MET A 426 26.23 26.47 -4.09
C MET A 426 27.30 25.42 -4.36
N THR A 427 28.56 25.82 -4.26
CA THR A 427 29.70 24.92 -4.22
C THR A 427 30.44 25.10 -2.90
N SER A 428 30.90 23.99 -2.33
CA SER A 428 31.66 24.00 -1.08
C SER A 428 32.72 22.89 -1.10
N THR A 429 33.64 22.94 -0.15
CA THR A 429 34.59 21.85 0.11
C THR A 429 34.20 21.19 1.43
N VAL A 430 34.06 19.86 1.41
CA VAL A 430 33.69 19.08 2.58
C VAL A 430 34.80 18.09 2.93
N ASP A 431 35.11 17.99 4.23
CA ASP A 431 36.04 16.99 4.75
C ASP A 431 35.33 15.64 4.89
N MET A 432 35.83 14.62 4.20
CA MET A 432 35.36 13.24 4.34
C MET A 432 36.37 12.40 5.12
N LYS A 433 35.88 11.60 6.09
CA LYS A 433 36.71 10.62 6.79
C LYS A 433 36.94 9.41 5.88
N ASP A 434 38.21 9.12 5.60
CA ASP A 434 38.62 7.88 4.93
C ASP A 434 39.01 6.85 5.98
N GLU A 435 38.19 5.79 6.14
CA GLU A 435 38.44 4.69 7.08
C GLU A 435 39.75 3.95 6.78
N SER A 436 40.29 4.05 5.56
CA SER A 436 41.50 3.35 5.14
C SER A 436 42.80 4.15 5.34
N ARG A 437 42.73 5.49 5.49
CA ARG A 437 43.93 6.37 5.47
C ARG A 437 44.08 7.34 6.63
N GLY A 438 43.14 7.41 7.57
CA GLY A 438 43.30 8.17 8.83
C GLY A 438 43.49 9.69 8.68
N ARG A 439 43.53 10.24 7.46
CA ARG A 439 43.56 11.68 7.17
C ARG A 439 42.26 12.08 6.46
N PRO A 440 41.62 13.20 6.84
CA PRO A 440 40.43 13.70 6.15
C PRO A 440 40.77 14.06 4.70
N ILE A 441 39.95 13.59 3.76
CA ILE A 441 40.06 13.91 2.34
C ILE A 441 39.05 15.03 2.03
N GLN A 442 39.55 16.14 1.51
CA GLN A 442 38.70 17.22 1.02
C GLN A 442 38.09 16.85 -0.33
N LYS A 443 36.76 16.93 -0.44
CA LYS A 443 36.04 16.79 -1.72
C LYS A 443 35.22 18.04 -2.00
N ALA A 444 35.20 18.43 -3.27
CA ALA A 444 34.24 19.42 -3.74
C ALA A 444 32.82 18.85 -3.64
N LYS A 445 31.88 19.70 -3.22
CA LYS A 445 30.44 19.47 -3.14
C LYS A 445 29.72 20.53 -3.95
N ILE A 446 28.70 20.13 -4.70
CA ILE A 446 27.75 21.04 -5.33
C ILE A 446 26.35 20.79 -4.77
N GLU A 447 25.55 21.84 -4.63
CA GLU A 447 24.14 21.84 -4.26
C GLU A 447 23.39 22.83 -5.17
N ILE A 448 22.41 22.34 -5.94
CA ILE A 448 21.60 23.13 -6.88
C ILE A 448 20.13 23.00 -6.46
N LEU A 449 19.49 24.11 -6.10
CA LEU A 449 18.05 24.18 -5.88
C LEU A 449 17.36 24.60 -7.18
N LEU A 450 16.48 23.74 -7.67
CA LEU A 450 15.64 23.98 -8.83
C LEU A 450 14.19 24.16 -8.39
N GLY A 451 13.50 25.13 -8.97
CA GLY A 451 12.07 25.33 -8.82
C GLY A 451 11.32 25.04 -10.11
N LYS A 452 10.06 24.65 -9.97
CA LYS A 452 9.12 24.44 -11.07
C LYS A 452 8.89 25.73 -11.86
N THR A 453 8.87 25.64 -13.19
CA THR A 453 8.43 26.73 -14.09
C THR A 453 6.91 26.74 -14.24
N ASP A 454 6.33 27.87 -14.65
CA ASP A 454 4.89 27.96 -14.98
C ASP A 454 4.46 26.98 -16.07
N LYS A 455 5.36 26.66 -17.01
CA LYS A 455 5.14 25.72 -18.11
C LYS A 455 5.31 24.24 -17.72
N PHE A 456 5.64 23.95 -16.47
CA PHE A 456 6.02 22.59 -16.09
C PHE A 456 4.85 21.62 -16.22
N ASP A 457 3.67 22.00 -15.76
CA ASP A 457 2.50 21.11 -15.82
C ASP A 457 2.06 20.86 -17.26
N GLU A 458 2.09 21.90 -18.10
CA GLU A 458 1.81 21.80 -19.53
C GLU A 458 2.82 20.88 -20.24
N LEU A 459 4.12 21.03 -19.95
CA LEU A 459 5.17 20.19 -20.54
C LEU A 459 5.12 18.75 -20.04
N MET A 460 4.71 18.53 -18.79
CA MET A 460 4.49 17.18 -18.25
C MET A 460 3.28 16.51 -18.91
N ALA A 461 2.21 17.26 -19.18
CA ALA A 461 1.03 16.78 -19.90
C ALA A 461 1.32 16.54 -21.39
N ALA A 462 2.01 17.46 -22.07
CA ALA A 462 2.38 17.32 -23.48
C ALA A 462 3.36 16.16 -23.71
N ALA A 463 4.32 15.94 -22.80
CA ALA A 463 5.21 14.79 -22.87
C ALA A 463 4.46 13.45 -22.66
N GLU A 464 3.29 13.48 -22.02
CA GLU A 464 2.41 12.32 -21.89
C GLU A 464 1.60 12.10 -23.17
N GLU A 465 1.03 13.16 -23.75
CA GLU A 465 0.32 13.11 -25.04
C GLU A 465 1.22 12.68 -26.20
N GLU A 466 2.45 13.20 -26.31
CA GLU A 466 3.42 12.78 -27.33
C GLU A 466 3.82 11.32 -27.16
N ARG A 467 3.84 10.78 -25.94
CA ARG A 467 4.06 9.34 -25.70
C ARG A 467 2.86 8.50 -26.10
N GLU A 468 1.63 8.99 -25.88
CA GLU A 468 0.42 8.33 -26.36
C GLU A 468 0.35 8.34 -27.89
N LEU A 469 0.75 9.44 -28.54
CA LEU A 469 0.80 9.58 -29.99
C LEU A 469 1.94 8.78 -30.63
N ALA A 470 3.14 8.74 -30.03
CA ALA A 470 4.23 7.88 -30.49
C ALA A 470 3.86 6.39 -30.39
N ASN A 471 3.11 6.01 -29.35
CA ASN A 471 2.50 4.68 -29.26
C ASN A 471 1.38 4.45 -30.30
N GLY A 472 0.84 5.52 -30.92
CA GLY A 472 -0.18 5.51 -31.96
C GLY A 472 0.35 5.54 -33.40
N GLU A 473 1.49 6.19 -33.66
CA GLU A 473 2.10 6.26 -35.00
C GLU A 473 2.95 5.03 -35.36
N GLU A 474 3.50 4.29 -34.38
CA GLU A 474 4.06 2.94 -34.59
C GLU A 474 2.96 1.87 -34.89
N GLN A 475 1.68 2.27 -34.92
CA GLN A 475 0.55 1.40 -35.29
C GLN A 475 0.20 1.44 -36.79
N ARG A 476 0.99 2.14 -37.63
CA ARG A 476 0.80 2.15 -39.11
C ARG A 476 1.81 1.33 -39.87
#